data_AF-K7FD58-F1
#
_entry.id   AF-K7FD58-F1
#
_cell.length_a   1.000
_cell.length_b   1.000
_cell.length_c   1.000
_cell.angle_alpha   90.00
_cell.angle_beta   90.00
_cell.angle_gamma   90.00
#
_symmetry.space_group_name_H-M   'P 1'
#
loop_
_entity.id
_entity.type
_entity.pdbx_description
1 polymer ?
#
loop_
_entity_poly.entity_id
_entity_poly.type
_entity_poly.pdbx_seq_one_letter_code
_entity_poly.pdbx_strand_id
1 'polypeptide(L)' 'APLSGARVNVGCGPAEQRLLLTGLHSVADIFCESCKTTLGWKYEQAFETSQKYKEGKFIIEMSHMVKDNGWD' A
#
# COMPACT_ATOMS: atom_id res chain seq x y z
N ALA A 1 21.01 9.77 -22.76
CA ALA A 1 19.84 8.99 -22.32
C ALA A 1 19.55 9.39 -20.88
N PRO A 2 18.35 9.88 -20.52
CA PRO A 2 18.08 10.11 -19.11
C PRO A 2 17.91 8.73 -18.46
N LEU A 3 18.83 8.41 -17.55
CA LEU A 3 18.59 7.42 -16.51
C LEU A 3 17.37 7.94 -15.74
N SER A 4 16.20 7.40 -16.05
CA SER A 4 14.96 7.70 -15.34
C SER A 4 15.14 7.16 -13.93
N GLY A 5 15.63 8.02 -13.03
CA GLY A 5 15.64 7.75 -11.60
C GLY A 5 14.25 7.28 -11.21
N ALA A 6 14.19 6.10 -10.60
CA ALA A 6 12.97 5.40 -10.22
C ALA A 6 12.01 6.34 -9.47
N ARG A 7 11.06 6.94 -10.19
CA ARG A 7 9.95 7.68 -9.59
C ARG A 7 8.96 6.64 -9.08
N VAL A 8 8.97 6.41 -7.77
CA VAL A 8 7.94 5.63 -7.09
C VAL A 8 6.71 6.52 -6.86
N ASN A 9 5.79 6.49 -7.83
CA ASN A 9 4.49 7.14 -7.71
C ASN A 9 3.46 6.07 -7.30
N VAL A 10 3.16 5.97 -6.00
CA VAL A 10 2.10 5.08 -5.50
C VAL A 10 0.80 5.89 -5.43
N GLY A 11 -0.19 5.51 -6.22
CA GLY A 11 -1.53 6.07 -6.18
C GLY A 11 -2.35 5.44 -5.05
N CYS A 12 -3.25 6.23 -4.47
CA CYS A 12 -4.19 5.79 -3.44
C CYS A 12 -5.61 5.87 -3.99
N GLY A 13 -6.35 4.77 -3.91
CA GLY A 13 -7.78 4.73 -4.19
C GLY A 13 -8.62 5.37 -3.08
N PRO A 14 -9.95 5.39 -3.23
CA PRO A 14 -10.85 5.82 -2.16
C PRO A 14 -10.71 4.91 -0.93
N ALA A 15 -10.89 5.48 0.25
CA ALA A 15 -10.95 4.70 1.49
C ALA A 15 -12.27 3.92 1.54
N GLU A 16 -12.16 2.61 1.72
CA GLU A 16 -13.27 1.68 1.85
C GLU A 16 -13.24 0.98 3.21
N GLN A 17 -14.39 0.72 3.78
CA GLN A 17 -14.48 -0.05 5.02
C GLN A 17 -14.42 -1.54 4.71
N ARG A 18 -13.43 -2.24 5.30
CA ARG A 18 -13.26 -3.69 5.18
C ARG A 18 -13.20 -4.33 6.56
N LEU A 19 -13.90 -5.45 6.70
CA LEU A 19 -13.81 -6.30 7.89
C LEU A 19 -12.59 -7.21 7.75
N LEU A 20 -11.60 -7.00 8.61
CA LEU A 20 -10.37 -7.79 8.67
C LEU A 20 -10.40 -8.69 9.90
N LEU A 21 -9.40 -9.57 10.02
CA LEU A 21 -9.27 -10.47 11.17
C LEU A 21 -9.28 -9.73 12.51
N THR A 22 -8.72 -8.51 12.56
CA THR A 22 -8.64 -7.68 13.77
C THR A 22 -9.78 -6.66 13.89
N GLY A 23 -10.88 -6.85 13.16
CA GLY A 23 -12.06 -5.98 13.21
C GLY A 23 -12.23 -5.07 11.99
N LEU A 24 -13.13 -4.10 12.10
CA LEU A 24 -13.46 -3.17 11.03
C LEU A 24 -12.34 -2.12 10.87
N HIS A 25 -11.91 -1.90 9.63
CA HIS A 25 -10.91 -0.89 9.28
C HIS A 25 -11.36 -0.14 8.03
N SER A 26 -11.07 1.16 7.98
CA SER A 26 -11.07 1.90 6.71
C SER A 26 -9.69 1.72 6.08
N VAL A 27 -9.65 1.16 4.87
CA VAL A 27 -8.43 0.91 4.12
C VAL A 27 -8.55 1.52 2.72
N ALA A 28 -7.44 1.96 2.15
CA ALA A 28 -7.41 2.47 0.79
C ALA A 28 -6.47 1.61 -0.06
N ASP A 29 -6.94 1.15 -1.21
CA ASP A 29 -6.09 0.37 -2.12
C ASP A 29 -4.97 1.23 -2.69
N ILE A 30 -3.77 0.67 -2.74
CA ILE A 30 -2.60 1.30 -3.31
C ILE A 30 -2.22 0.62 -4.62
N PHE A 31 -1.88 1.41 -5.62
CA PHE A 31 -1.51 0.92 -6.94
C PHE A 31 -0.34 1.71 -7.50
N CYS A 32 0.45 1.09 -8.36
CA CYS A 32 1.51 1.78 -9.06
C CYS A 32 0.92 2.77 -10.06
N GLU A 33 1.28 4.04 -10.00
CA GLU A 33 0.75 5.04 -10.93
C GLU A 33 1.23 4.82 -12.37
N SER A 34 2.38 4.16 -12.54
CA SER A 34 3.00 3.89 -13.85
C SER A 34 2.40 2.68 -14.57
N CYS A 35 2.23 1.54 -13.87
CA CYS A 35 1.68 0.32 -14.48
C CYS A 35 0.22 0.04 -14.09
N LYS A 36 -0.37 0.85 -13.21
CA LYS A 36 -1.75 0.71 -12.67
C LYS A 36 -2.02 -0.62 -11.96
N THR A 37 -0.99 -1.41 -11.69
CA THR A 37 -1.10 -2.66 -10.93
C THR A 37 -1.34 -2.35 -9.46
N THR A 38 -2.35 -3.00 -8.88
CA THR A 38 -2.59 -2.98 -7.44
C THR A 38 -1.41 -3.60 -6.72
N LEU A 39 -0.83 -2.85 -5.78
CA LEU A 39 0.31 -3.30 -4.96
C LEU A 39 -0.16 -3.83 -3.60
N GLY A 40 -1.33 -3.39 -3.15
CA GLY A 40 -1.90 -3.78 -1.88
C GLY A 40 -2.82 -2.67 -1.34
N TRP A 41 -2.76 -2.38 -0.04
CA TRP A 41 -3.63 -1.40 0.60
C TRP A 41 -2.98 -0.76 1.83
N LYS A 42 -3.45 0.43 2.18
CA LYS A 42 -3.03 1.20 3.35
C LYS A 42 -4.17 1.25 4.37
N TYR A 43 -3.86 1.17 5.65
CA TYR A 43 -4.83 1.48 6.70
C TYR A 43 -5.03 3.00 6.81
N GLU A 44 -6.23 3.46 6.51
CA GLU A 44 -6.62 4.87 6.71
C GLU A 44 -7.12 5.10 8.13
N GLN A 45 -7.93 4.19 8.65
CA GLN A 45 -8.49 4.31 9.99
C GLN A 45 -8.77 2.94 10.63
N ALA A 46 -8.47 2.83 11.92
CA ALA A 46 -8.90 1.72 12.76
C ALA A 46 -9.95 2.23 13.76
N PHE A 47 -11.04 1.48 13.90
CA PHE A 47 -12.12 1.84 14.83
C PHE A 47 -11.82 1.42 16.27
N GLU A 48 -10.97 0.41 16.45
CA GLU A 48 -10.51 -0.03 17.76
C GLU A 48 -9.20 0.66 18.16
N THR A 49 -9.15 1.19 19.39
CA THR A 49 -7.95 1.85 19.93
C THR A 49 -6.73 0.92 19.95
N SER A 50 -6.96 -0.37 20.20
CA SER A 50 -5.92 -1.42 20.18
C SER A 50 -5.26 -1.58 18.80
N GLN A 51 -5.94 -1.17 17.71
CA GLN A 51 -5.48 -1.31 16.33
C GLN A 51 -5.02 0.03 15.71
N LYS A 52 -5.13 1.16 16.43
CA LYS A 52 -4.72 2.50 15.97
C LYS A 52 -3.28 2.56 15.46
N TYR A 53 -2.38 1.73 16.01
CA TYR A 53 -0.98 1.66 15.58
C TYR A 53 -0.80 1.22 14.11
N LYS A 54 -1.85 0.65 13.49
CA LYS A 54 -1.87 0.25 12.08
C LYS A 54 -2.21 1.41 11.15
N GLU A 55 -2.82 2.49 11.64
CA GLU A 55 -3.14 3.66 10.82
C GLU A 55 -1.87 4.22 10.17
N GLY A 56 -1.93 4.46 8.85
CA GLY A 56 -0.78 4.88 8.06
C GLY A 56 0.18 3.75 7.65
N LYS A 57 -0.03 2.50 8.10
CA LYS A 57 0.76 1.34 7.65
C LYS A 57 0.26 0.81 6.31
N PHE A 58 1.17 0.21 5.56
CA PHE A 58 0.92 -0.36 4.23
C PHE A 58 1.06 -1.88 4.29
N ILE A 59 0.15 -2.57 3.62
CA ILE A 59 0.23 -3.99 3.32
C ILE A 59 0.43 -4.09 1.82
N ILE A 60 1.55 -4.72 1.43
CA ILE A 60 1.92 -4.93 0.03
C ILE A 60 1.90 -6.42 -0.23
N GLU A 61 1.27 -6.83 -1.32
CA GLU A 61 1.27 -8.21 -1.77
C GLU A 61 2.62 -8.55 -2.39
N MET A 62 3.29 -9.59 -1.87
CA MET A 62 4.63 -10.00 -2.33
C MET A 62 4.67 -10.45 -3.79
N SER A 63 3.51 -10.85 -4.35
CA SER A 63 3.31 -11.24 -5.74
C SER A 63 3.78 -10.17 -6.74
N HIS A 64 3.79 -8.91 -6.32
CA HIS A 64 4.16 -7.76 -7.15
C HIS A 64 5.50 -7.12 -6.74
N MET A 65 6.26 -7.76 -5.84
CA MET A 65 7.57 -7.27 -5.40
C MET A 65 8.70 -7.99 -6.14
N VAL A 66 9.40 -7.26 -7.02
CA VAL A 66 10.73 -7.66 -7.49
C VAL A 66 11.75 -6.97 -6.59
N LYS A 67 12.51 -7.75 -5.80
CA LYS A 67 13.67 -7.24 -5.07
C LYS A 67 14.83 -7.11 -6.04
N ASP A 68 14.96 -5.94 -6.67
CA ASP A 68 16.22 -5.55 -7.27
C ASP A 68 17.08 -4.89 -6.18
N ASN A 69 17.86 -5.71 -5.49
CA ASN A 69 18.86 -5.22 -4.56
C ASN A 69 20.04 -4.74 -5.39
N GLY A 70 19.97 -3.57 -6.02
CA GLY A 70 21.01 -2.99 -6.89
C GLY A 70 22.39 -2.81 -6.22
N TRP A 71 23.04 -3.93 -5.94
CA TRP A 71 24.41 -4.08 -5.47
C TRP A 71 25.21 -4.44 -6.73
N ASP A 72 25.65 -3.41 -7.44
CA ASP A 72 26.79 -3.51 -8.37
C ASP A 72 28.04 -3.03 -7.61
#